data_AF-A0A4R6UZ00-F1
#
_entry.id   AF-A0A4R6UZ00-F1
#
_cell.length_a   1.000
_cell.length_b   1.000
_cell.length_c   1.000
_cell.angle_alpha   90.00
_cell.angle_beta   90.00
_cell.angle_gamma   90.00
#
_symmetry.space_group_name_H-M   'P 1'
#
loop_
_entity.id
_entity.type
_entity.pdbx_description
1 polymer ?
#
loop_
_entity_poly.entity_id
_entity_poly.type
_entity_poly.pdbx_seq_one_letter_code
_entity_poly.pdbx_strand_id
1 'polypeptide(L)' 'MSSSLYVALRSGHEHTVTGLDDDTATSLRARIVAHLEARESHPTLDLGDGTTLRTDAVVMARVHDEGPRTGFVG' A
#
# COMPACT_ATOMS: atom_id res chain seq x y z
N MET A 1 -3.43 5.05 15.47
CA MET A 1 -4.45 4.63 14.50
C MET A 1 -3.81 3.58 13.63
N SER A 2 -4.57 2.59 13.16
CA SER A 2 -4.03 1.63 12.18
C SER A 2 -4.52 2.05 10.81
N SER A 3 -3.63 1.96 9.85
CA SER A 3 -3.89 2.23 8.45
C SER A 3 -3.69 0.93 7.69
N SER A 4 -4.42 0.81 6.58
CA SER A 4 -4.27 -0.27 5.61
C SER A 4 -3.77 0.29 4.30
N LEU A 5 -2.79 -0.38 3.69
CA LEU A 5 -2.30 -0.07 2.35
C LEU A 5 -2.91 -1.06 1.36
N TYR A 6 -3.73 -0.54 0.45
CA TYR A 6 -4.28 -1.26 -0.67
C TYR A 6 -3.41 -1.07 -1.91
N VAL A 7 -3.06 -2.17 -2.57
CA VAL A 7 -2.28 -2.18 -3.80
C VAL A 7 -2.97 -3.04 -4.85
N ALA A 8 -3.20 -2.46 -6.03
CA ALA A 8 -3.66 -3.19 -7.20
C ALA A 8 -2.54 -3.33 -8.23
N LEU A 9 -2.38 -4.54 -8.77
CA LEU A 9 -1.37 -4.88 -9.77
C LEU A 9 -1.97 -4.99 -11.16
N ARG A 10 -1.14 -4.74 -12.19
CA ARG A 10 -1.51 -4.87 -13.60
C ARG A 10 -1.92 -6.30 -13.97
N SER A 11 -1.47 -7.30 -13.20
CA SER A 11 -1.89 -8.69 -13.34
C SER A 11 -3.34 -8.95 -12.92
N GLY A 12 -4.04 -7.95 -12.35
CA GLY A 12 -5.36 -8.10 -11.76
C GLY A 12 -5.33 -8.66 -10.33
N HIS A 13 -4.14 -8.87 -9.75
CA HIS A 13 -4.01 -9.26 -8.35
C HIS A 13 -4.04 -8.02 -7.45
N GLU A 14 -4.69 -8.16 -6.31
CA GLU A 14 -4.84 -7.11 -5.31
C GLU A 14 -4.25 -7.59 -3.99
N HIS A 15 -3.45 -6.74 -3.35
CA HIS A 15 -2.81 -7.02 -2.06
C HIS A 15 -3.19 -5.94 -1.06
N THR A 16 -3.54 -6.36 0.15
CA THR A 16 -3.86 -5.42 1.23
C THR A 16 -2.97 -5.72 2.42
N VAL A 17 -2.24 -4.71 2.87
CA VAL A 17 -1.42 -4.74 4.07
C VAL A 17 -2.20 -4.01 5.16
N THR A 18 -2.48 -4.67 6.27
CA THR A 18 -3.27 -4.10 7.38
C THR A 18 -2.38 -3.89 8.60
N GLY A 19 -2.81 -3.03 9.54
CA GLY A 19 -2.10 -2.84 10.80
C GLY A 19 -0.81 -2.03 10.69
N LEU A 20 -0.68 -1.22 9.64
CA LEU A 20 0.41 -0.27 9.50
C LEU A 20 0.13 0.98 10.35
N ASP A 21 1.16 1.61 10.89
CA ASP A 21 1.04 3.00 11.32
C ASP A 21 0.88 3.95 10.11
N ASP A 22 0.27 5.11 10.34
CA ASP A 22 -0.06 6.08 9.28
C ASP A 22 1.17 6.60 8.54
N ASP A 23 2.26 6.84 9.27
CA ASP A 23 3.54 7.27 8.70
C ASP A 23 4.12 6.19 7.77
N THR A 24 4.09 4.92 8.19
CA THR A 24 4.55 3.79 7.38
C THR A 24 3.68 3.60 6.15
N ALA A 25 2.35 3.62 6.27
CA ALA A 25 1.45 3.47 5.13
C ALA A 25 1.65 4.60 4.10
N THR A 26 1.83 5.83 4.58
CA THR A 26 2.09 7.01 3.73
C THR A 26 3.46 6.93 3.05
N SER A 27 4.50 6.54 3.80
CA SER A 27 5.86 6.35 3.29
C SER A 27 5.92 5.26 2.22
N LEU A 28 5.28 4.10 2.45
CA LEU A 28 5.18 3.02 1.45
C LEU A 28 4.51 3.50 0.16
N ARG A 29 3.37 4.21 0.28
CA ARG A 29 2.69 4.78 -0.88
C ARG A 29 3.59 5.77 -1.63
N ALA A 30 4.30 6.65 -0.94
CA ALA A 30 5.21 7.61 -1.55
C ALA A 30 6.35 6.93 -2.31
N ARG A 31 6.93 5.85 -1.75
CA ARG A 31 7.96 5.05 -2.41
C ARG A 31 7.45 4.36 -3.67
N ILE A 32 6.24 3.79 -3.64
CA ILE A 32 5.60 3.20 -4.82
C ILE A 32 5.46 4.25 -5.94
N VAL A 33 4.95 5.44 -5.60
CA VAL A 33 4.79 6.54 -6.57
C VAL A 33 6.14 7.00 -7.12
N ALA A 34 7.14 7.20 -6.25
CA ALA A 34 8.47 7.63 -6.67
C ALA A 34 9.11 6.66 -7.66
N HIS A 35 9.02 5.34 -7.43
CA HIS A 35 9.53 4.34 -8.36
C HIS A 35 8.79 4.36 -9.72
N LEU A 36 7.47 4.59 -9.71
CA LEU A 36 6.67 4.73 -10.93
C LEU A 36 7.07 5.97 -11.73
N GLU A 37 7.28 7.10 -11.05
CA GLU A 37 7.72 8.36 -11.67
C GLU A 37 9.15 8.27 -12.22
N ALA A 38 10.05 7.61 -11.49
CA ALA A 38 11.43 7.39 -11.89
C ALA A 38 11.58 6.43 -13.08
N ARG A 39 10.50 5.73 -13.47
CA ARG A 39 10.50 4.70 -14.52
C ARG A 39 11.59 3.65 -14.30
N GLU A 40 11.86 3.36 -13.03
CA GLU A 40 12.86 2.38 -12.67
C GLU A 40 12.50 1.02 -13.26
N SER A 41 13.49 0.33 -13.79
CA SER A 41 13.28 -1.00 -14.35
C SER A 41 13.25 -2.00 -13.20
N HIS A 42 12.05 -2.48 -12.88
CA HIS A 42 11.81 -3.56 -11.91
C HIS A 42 12.13 -3.30 -10.42
N PRO A 43 11.84 -2.10 -9.88
CA PRO A 43 12.01 -1.83 -8.46
C PRO A 43 11.15 -2.73 -7.59
N THR A 44 11.74 -3.27 -6.52
CA THR A 44 11.05 -4.08 -5.51
C THR A 44 10.95 -3.33 -4.18
N LEU A 45 9.79 -3.37 -3.55
CA LEU A 45 9.50 -2.77 -2.26
C LEU A 45 8.97 -3.83 -1.31
N ASP A 46 9.57 -3.93 -0.12
CA ASP A 46 9.02 -4.74 0.97
C ASP A 46 7.86 -3.98 1.63
N LEU A 47 6.75 -4.69 1.84
CA LEU A 47 5.52 -4.12 2.40
C LEU A 47 5.43 -4.23 3.93
N GLY A 48 6.42 -4.84 4.59
CA GLY A 48 6.48 -5.00 6.05
C GLY A 48 5.74 -6.21 6.60
N ASP A 49 4.97 -6.93 5.78
CA ASP A 49 4.29 -8.19 6.12
C ASP A 49 5.04 -9.44 5.61
N GLY A 50 6.28 -9.26 5.11
CA GLY A 50 7.06 -10.28 4.43
C GLY A 50 6.73 -10.42 2.94
N THR A 51 5.79 -9.63 2.42
CA THR A 51 5.49 -9.57 0.99
C THR A 51 6.42 -8.57 0.31
N THR A 52 7.15 -9.03 -0.71
CA THR A 52 7.91 -8.16 -1.62
C THR A 52 7.09 -7.88 -2.88
N LEU A 53 6.93 -6.60 -3.21
CA LEU A 53 6.13 -6.10 -4.31
C LEU A 53 7.00 -5.47 -5.40
N ARG A 54 6.72 -5.76 -6.66
CA ARG A 54 7.33 -5.06 -7.80
C ARG A 54 6.55 -3.78 -8.10
N THR A 55 7.13 -2.60 -7.90
CA THR A 55 6.37 -1.35 -7.95
C THR A 55 6.03 -0.90 -9.37
N ASP A 56 6.76 -1.34 -10.41
CA ASP A 56 6.39 -1.09 -11.82
C ASP A 56 5.12 -1.86 -12.25
N ALA A 57 4.79 -2.94 -11.53
CA ALA A 57 3.57 -3.70 -11.76
C ALA A 57 2.34 -3.07 -11.08
N VAL A 58 2.52 -2.04 -10.24
CA VAL A 58 1.43 -1.39 -9.52
C VAL A 58 0.67 -0.45 -10.45
N VAL A 59 -0.66 -0.59 -10.47
CA VAL A 59 -1.56 0.33 -11.18
C VAL A 59 -2.22 1.33 -10.25
N MET A 60 -2.36 0.99 -8.96
CA MET A 60 -2.94 1.86 -7.94
C MET A 60 -2.41 1.50 -6.56
N ALA A 61 -2.13 2.52 -5.74
CA ALA A 61 -1.79 2.38 -4.33
C ALA A 61 -2.59 3.40 -3.50
N ARG A 62 -3.35 2.93 -2.52
CA ARG A 62 -4.23 3.75 -1.68
C ARG A 62 -4.07 3.39 -0.21
N VAL A 63 -3.88 4.42 0.62
CA VAL A 63 -3.93 4.28 2.09
C VAL A 63 -5.36 4.46 2.55
N HIS A 64 -5.81 3.60 3.46
CA HIS A 64 -7.10 3.65 4.11
C HIS A 64 -6.89 3.73 5.62
N ASP A 65 -7.34 4.83 6.22
CA ASP A 65 -7.34 4.99 7.68
C ASP A 65 -8.41 4.07 8.27
N GLU A 66 -7.99 3.09 9.08
CA GLU A 66 -8.91 2.32 9.91
C GLU A 66 -9.17 3.16 11.17
N GLY A 67 -9.97 4.21 11.01
CA GLY A 67 -10.47 5.00 12.12
C GLY A 67 -11.17 4.10 13.16
N PRO A 68 -11.37 4.58 14.41
CA PRO A 68 -12.06 3.79 15.42
C PRO A 68 -13.37 3.28 14.82
N ARG A 69 -13.59 1.96 14.84
CA ARG A 69 -14.87 1.35 14.47
C ARG A 69 -15.93 1.94 15.41
N THR A 70 -16.47 3.10 15.08
CA THR A 70 -17.68 3.62 15.66
C THR A 70 -18.75 2.70 15.12
N GLY A 71 -18.98 1.62 15.87
CA GLY A 71 -20.11 0.74 15.64
C GLY A 71 -21.35 1.62 15.59
N PHE A 72 -21.95 1.74 14.42
CA PHE A 72 -23.37 2.05 14.36
C PHE A 72 -24.08 0.83 14.94
N VAL A 73 -24.27 0.84 16.26
CA VAL A 73 -25.33 0.10 16.92
C VAL A 73 -26.60 0.90 16.63
N GLY A 74 -27.56 0.24 15.97
CA GLY A 74 -28.81 0.84 15.50
C GLY A 74 -29.77 1.28 16.61
#